data_AF-A0A8H6XTF1-F1
#
_entry.id   AF-A0A8H6XTF1-F1
#
_cell.length_a   1.000
_cell.length_b   1.000
_cell.length_c   1.000
_cell.angle_alpha   90.00
_cell.angle_beta   90.00
_cell.angle_gamma   90.00
#
_symmetry.space_group_name_H-M   'P 1'
#
loop_
_entity.id
_entity.type
_entity.pdbx_description
1 polymer ?
#
loop_
_entity_poly.entity_id
_entity_poly.type
_entity_poly.pdbx_seq_one_letter_code
_entity_poly.pdbx_strand_id
1 'polypeptide(L)'
;MEFQMDSAHSHDRAQEWLRRAKASDGCEIIWFDEETENDTWSIPIFQTLLGHAHKLKFLELSTIPLDYIRELDRLSSSCTFPSLQKLAIGIKEEGLDDWERESMDDMPCVQLFANAPCLRELSLIGNTPPVFLGCLPWHQFTKYTGTGVYHEDCIDALRLGSNLVECALAAGGIDTDFVEILIHSSLKSLTLFENGWHLSADIFQFLTLPALETLRILDSKYEWFSDLEFVEFLRRSSPPSANSLSD
;
A
#
# COMPACT_ATOMS: atom_id res chain seq x y z
N MET A 1 9.25 16.17 12.12
CA MET A 1 10.67 16.02 12.52
C MET A 1 10.97 14.60 12.17
N GLU A 2 11.73 14.41 11.11
CA GLU A 2 11.99 13.10 10.52
C GLU A 2 13.10 12.40 11.30
N PHE A 3 12.91 11.12 11.64
CA PHE A 3 13.90 10.32 12.35
C PHE A 3 14.03 8.98 11.67
N GLN A 4 15.22 8.71 11.14
CA GLN A 4 15.61 7.44 10.54
C GLN A 4 16.42 6.66 11.55
N MET A 5 16.05 5.39 11.78
CA MET A 5 16.69 4.51 12.75
C MET A 5 17.53 3.43 12.06
N ASP A 6 18.70 3.16 12.64
CA ASP A 6 19.66 2.13 12.23
C ASP A 6 19.71 1.03 13.31
N SER A 7 19.84 -0.23 12.90
CA SER A 7 19.44 -1.44 13.64
C SER A 7 20.23 -1.68 14.93
N ALA A 8 21.50 -1.27 14.98
CA ALA A 8 22.41 -1.63 16.08
C ALA A 8 22.03 -1.04 17.46
N HIS A 9 21.21 0.02 17.51
CA HIS A 9 20.83 0.73 18.75
C HIS A 9 19.36 1.16 18.74
N SER A 10 18.51 0.40 18.05
CA SER A 10 17.16 0.83 17.70
C SER A 10 16.29 1.08 18.95
N HIS A 11 16.27 0.18 19.93
CA HIS A 11 15.42 0.33 21.11
C HIS A 11 15.72 1.61 21.93
N ASP A 12 16.98 1.85 22.29
CA ASP A 12 17.38 3.01 23.10
C ASP A 12 17.23 4.33 22.35
N ARG A 13 17.47 4.33 21.03
CA ARG A 13 17.27 5.52 20.18
C ARG A 13 15.79 5.82 19.97
N ALA A 14 14.93 4.81 19.83
CA ALA A 14 13.49 4.99 19.82
C ALA A 14 12.99 5.55 21.16
N GLN A 15 13.43 4.98 22.28
CA GLN A 15 13.08 5.46 23.63
C GLN A 15 13.50 6.92 23.83
N GLU A 16 14.75 7.27 23.51
CA GLU A 16 15.27 8.64 23.65
C GLU A 16 14.61 9.61 22.67
N TRP A 17 14.32 9.18 21.44
CA TRP A 17 13.58 9.99 20.48
C TRP A 17 12.15 10.25 20.95
N LEU A 18 11.43 9.23 21.41
CA LEU A 18 10.06 9.37 21.92
C LEU A 18 10.02 10.27 23.15
N ARG A 19 11.05 10.21 24.00
CA ARG A 19 11.23 11.12 25.12
C ARG A 19 11.36 12.57 24.66
N ARG A 20 12.06 12.83 23.55
CA ARG A 20 12.18 14.16 22.93
C ARG A 20 10.91 14.57 22.18
N ALA A 21 10.27 13.65 21.48
CA ALA A 21 9.05 13.85 20.71
C ALA A 21 7.84 14.18 21.59
N LYS A 22 7.85 13.80 22.87
CA LYS A 22 6.88 14.32 23.87
C LYS A 22 6.82 15.85 23.91
N ALA A 23 7.85 16.56 23.44
CA ALA A 23 7.93 18.02 23.41
C ALA A 23 7.49 18.70 22.09
N SER A 24 7.10 17.96 21.03
CA SER A 24 6.74 18.54 19.73
C SER A 24 5.39 18.02 19.19
N ASP A 25 4.60 18.89 18.57
CA ASP A 25 3.34 18.53 17.91
C ASP A 25 3.57 17.84 16.56
N GLY A 26 3.09 16.60 16.44
CA GLY A 26 3.21 15.77 15.24
C GLY A 26 4.50 14.97 15.20
N CYS A 27 4.37 13.64 15.06
CA CYS A 27 5.49 12.71 15.06
C CYS A 27 5.45 11.83 13.81
N GLU A 28 6.61 11.70 13.18
CA GLU A 28 6.88 10.79 12.05
C GLU A 28 7.83 9.72 12.59
N ILE A 29 7.44 8.45 12.52
CA ILE A 29 8.31 7.33 12.87
C ILE A 29 8.57 6.55 11.60
N ILE A 30 9.85 6.50 11.22
CA ILE A 30 10.32 5.69 10.11
C ILE A 30 11.23 4.62 10.68
N TRP A 31 10.79 3.37 10.62
CA TRP A 31 11.57 2.24 11.12
C TRP A 31 12.06 1.39 9.94
N PHE A 32 13.38 1.29 9.82
CA PHE A 32 14.05 0.44 8.85
C PHE A 32 14.88 -0.60 9.61
N ASP A 33 14.79 -1.85 9.20
CA ASP A 33 15.80 -2.86 9.52
C ASP A 33 16.29 -3.46 8.20
N GLU A 34 17.42 -2.95 7.70
CA GLU A 34 17.96 -3.38 6.41
C GLU A 34 18.91 -4.59 6.52
N GLU A 35 19.50 -4.90 7.68
CA GLU A 35 20.72 -5.74 7.65
C GLU A 35 20.99 -6.66 8.85
N THR A 36 20.10 -6.80 9.84
CA THR A 36 20.36 -7.76 10.93
C THR A 36 19.50 -9.02 10.82
N GLU A 37 20.13 -10.16 10.57
CA GLU A 37 19.58 -11.52 10.78
C GLU A 37 19.09 -11.77 12.23
N ASN A 38 19.21 -10.77 13.11
CA ASN A 38 18.72 -10.83 14.48
C ASN A 38 17.36 -10.13 14.58
N ASP A 39 16.39 -10.82 15.20
CA ASP A 39 15.05 -10.33 15.54
C ASP A 39 15.08 -8.99 16.31
N THR A 40 15.25 -7.86 15.61
CA THR A 40 15.18 -6.53 16.23
C THR A 40 13.75 -6.14 16.58
N TRP A 41 12.77 -6.78 15.96
CA TRP A 41 11.38 -6.66 16.31
C TRP A 41 11.13 -7.28 17.68
N SER A 42 10.72 -6.46 18.63
CA SER A 42 10.43 -6.89 19.98
C SER A 42 9.14 -6.26 20.49
N ILE A 43 8.40 -7.01 21.29
CA ILE A 43 7.15 -6.56 21.93
C ILE A 43 7.29 -5.18 22.61
N PRO A 44 8.40 -4.85 23.31
CA PRO A 44 8.59 -3.53 23.89
C PRO A 44 8.53 -2.37 22.88
N ILE A 45 9.03 -2.56 21.66
CA ILE A 45 8.98 -1.53 20.61
C ILE A 45 7.52 -1.27 20.21
N PHE A 46 6.73 -2.33 20.04
CA PHE A 46 5.30 -2.21 19.73
C PHE A 46 4.48 -1.56 20.83
N GLN A 47 4.68 -1.98 22.08
CA GLN A 47 4.02 -1.33 23.22
C GLN A 47 4.33 0.16 23.27
N THR A 48 5.58 0.50 22.97
CA THR A 48 6.05 1.87 22.90
C THR A 48 5.37 2.64 21.76
N LEU A 49 5.30 2.07 20.55
CA LEU A 49 4.58 2.64 19.41
C LEU A 49 3.10 2.86 19.72
N LEU A 50 2.43 1.86 20.30
CA LEU A 50 1.02 1.93 20.71
C LEU A 50 0.77 3.01 21.76
N GLY A 51 1.71 3.22 22.69
CA GLY A 51 1.66 4.31 23.67
C GLY A 51 1.66 5.72 23.04
N HIS A 52 2.12 5.83 21.79
CA HIS A 52 2.23 7.09 21.05
C HIS A 52 1.26 7.20 19.86
N ALA A 53 0.40 6.19 19.64
CA ALA A 53 -0.48 6.09 18.47
C ALA A 53 -1.31 7.36 18.18
N HIS A 54 -1.76 8.07 19.22
CA HIS A 54 -2.53 9.30 19.11
C HIS A 54 -1.80 10.47 18.45
N LYS A 55 -0.45 10.45 18.39
CA LYS A 55 0.37 11.52 17.80
C LYS A 55 0.98 11.17 16.45
N LEU A 56 0.94 9.89 16.07
CA LEU A 56 1.56 9.41 14.84
C LEU A 56 0.77 9.95 13.66
N LYS A 57 1.47 10.64 12.75
CA LYS A 57 0.91 11.07 11.46
C LYS A 57 1.40 10.20 10.32
N PHE A 58 2.64 9.74 10.42
CA PHE A 58 3.25 8.81 9.50
C PHE A 58 3.80 7.61 10.29
N LEU A 59 3.50 6.43 9.79
CA LEU A 59 4.04 5.18 10.27
C LEU A 59 4.56 4.37 9.10
N GLU A 60 5.84 4.01 9.15
CA GLU A 60 6.46 3.06 8.24
C GLU A 60 6.97 1.84 9.01
N LEU A 61 6.49 0.67 8.60
CA LEU A 61 6.87 -0.65 9.11
C LEU A 61 7.49 -1.44 7.95
N SER A 62 8.75 -1.21 7.65
CA SER A 62 9.45 -1.89 6.55
C SER A 62 10.11 -3.18 7.06
N THR A 63 10.16 -4.21 6.20
CA THR A 63 10.75 -5.53 6.47
C THR A 63 10.28 -6.21 7.78
N ILE A 64 9.03 -6.00 8.17
CA ILE A 64 8.44 -6.62 9.38
C ILE A 64 7.91 -8.03 9.07
N PRO A 65 8.25 -9.07 9.86
CA PRO A 65 7.64 -10.38 9.68
C PRO A 65 6.15 -10.35 10.02
N LEU A 66 5.36 -11.14 9.31
CA LEU A 66 3.89 -11.11 9.43
C LEU A 66 3.39 -11.43 10.84
N ASP A 67 4.05 -12.34 11.55
CA ASP A 67 3.66 -12.69 12.93
C ASP A 67 3.80 -11.51 13.90
N TYR A 68 4.74 -10.61 13.65
CA TYR A 68 4.90 -9.40 14.45
C TYR A 68 3.78 -8.39 14.21
N ILE A 69 3.29 -8.27 12.98
CA ILE A 69 2.08 -7.50 12.72
C ILE A 69 0.90 -8.08 13.51
N ARG A 70 0.72 -9.41 13.46
CA ARG A 70 -0.41 -10.05 14.16
C ARG A 70 -0.34 -9.84 15.66
N GLU A 71 0.86 -9.91 16.20
CA GLU A 71 1.08 -9.61 17.60
C GLU A 71 0.78 -8.13 17.90
N LEU A 72 1.19 -7.21 17.02
CA LEU A 72 0.84 -5.79 17.14
C LEU A 72 -0.68 -5.58 17.08
N ASP A 73 -1.38 -6.25 16.17
CA ASP A 73 -2.84 -6.26 16.07
C ASP A 73 -3.50 -6.73 17.38
N ARG A 74 -3.05 -7.88 17.90
CA ARG A 74 -3.53 -8.46 19.16
C ARG A 74 -3.33 -7.49 20.34
N LEU A 75 -2.16 -6.87 20.42
CA LEU A 75 -1.83 -5.87 21.45
C LEU A 75 -2.62 -4.57 21.27
N SER A 76 -3.06 -4.27 20.05
CA SER A 76 -3.76 -3.04 19.70
C SER A 76 -5.28 -3.08 19.87
N SER A 77 -5.86 -4.14 20.43
CA SER A 77 -7.32 -4.33 20.56
C SER A 77 -8.12 -3.16 21.16
N SER A 78 -7.45 -2.22 21.85
CA SER A 78 -8.04 -0.97 22.37
C SER A 78 -7.34 0.31 21.90
N CYS A 79 -6.32 0.18 21.05
CA CYS A 79 -5.56 1.30 20.52
C CYS A 79 -6.27 1.86 19.28
N THR A 80 -6.17 3.18 19.12
CA THR A 80 -6.65 3.87 17.92
C THR A 80 -5.54 4.76 17.40
N PHE A 81 -5.54 5.00 16.10
CA PHE A 81 -4.57 5.86 15.42
C PHE A 81 -5.27 7.12 14.89
N PRO A 82 -5.81 8.00 15.78
CA PRO A 82 -6.68 9.10 15.38
C PRO A 82 -6.01 10.15 14.48
N SER A 83 -4.68 10.26 14.55
CA SER A 83 -3.90 11.25 13.80
C SER A 83 -3.16 10.67 12.60
N LEU A 84 -3.20 9.35 12.39
CA LEU A 84 -2.39 8.68 11.37
C LEU A 84 -2.95 9.01 9.99
N GLN A 85 -2.09 9.53 9.11
CA GLN A 85 -2.42 10.02 7.77
C GLN A 85 -1.78 9.18 6.68
N LYS A 86 -0.57 8.68 6.92
CA LYS A 86 0.18 7.87 5.98
C LYS A 86 0.70 6.60 6.67
N LEU A 87 0.49 5.47 6.00
CA LEU A 87 0.92 4.16 6.44
C LEU A 87 1.75 3.53 5.32
N ALA A 88 2.97 3.11 5.65
CA ALA A 88 3.80 2.29 4.78
C ALA A 88 4.08 0.96 5.50
N ILE A 89 3.83 -0.16 4.82
CA ILE A 89 4.08 -1.50 5.35
C ILE A 89 4.88 -2.26 4.31
N GLY A 90 6.01 -2.81 4.72
CA GLY A 90 6.76 -3.79 3.97
C GLY A 90 6.93 -5.07 4.76
N ILE A 91 6.49 -6.19 4.22
CA ILE A 91 6.58 -7.49 4.91
C ILE A 91 7.81 -8.26 4.42
N LYS A 92 8.56 -8.85 5.35
CA LYS A 92 9.76 -9.63 5.04
C LYS A 92 9.38 -10.96 4.39
N GLU A 93 9.95 -11.24 3.22
CA GLU A 93 9.64 -12.39 2.35
C GLU A 93 10.44 -13.67 2.70
N GLU A 94 10.73 -13.91 3.97
CA GLU A 94 11.56 -15.08 4.32
C GLU A 94 10.79 -16.40 4.13
N GLY A 95 11.06 -17.08 3.02
CA GLY A 95 10.78 -18.52 2.85
C GLY A 95 9.32 -18.89 2.59
N LEU A 96 8.46 -17.94 2.23
CA LEU A 96 7.10 -18.22 1.80
C LEU A 96 7.14 -18.92 0.43
N ASP A 97 7.21 -20.24 0.45
CA ASP A 97 6.93 -21.07 -0.73
C ASP A 97 5.42 -20.92 -1.10
N ASP A 98 5.07 -21.12 -2.37
CA ASP A 98 3.69 -20.97 -2.89
C ASP A 98 2.61 -21.70 -2.06
N TRP A 99 2.96 -22.80 -1.39
CA TRP A 99 2.04 -23.58 -0.55
C TRP A 99 1.64 -22.89 0.76
N GLU A 100 2.46 -21.97 1.28
CA GLU A 100 2.10 -21.19 2.47
C GLU A 100 1.03 -20.15 2.15
N ARG A 101 0.92 -19.71 0.88
CA ARG A 101 -0.08 -18.72 0.43
C ARG A 101 -1.52 -19.24 0.51
N GLU A 102 -1.77 -20.48 0.07
CA GLU A 102 -3.12 -21.09 0.18
C GLU A 102 -3.59 -21.19 1.63
N SER A 103 -2.65 -21.36 2.57
CA SER A 103 -2.96 -21.37 4.00
C SER A 103 -3.28 -19.97 4.55
N MET A 104 -2.95 -18.91 3.80
CA MET A 104 -3.18 -17.53 4.23
C MET A 104 -4.65 -17.10 4.09
N ASP A 105 -5.40 -17.69 3.18
CA ASP A 105 -6.81 -17.32 2.95
C ASP A 105 -7.70 -17.59 4.17
N ASP A 106 -7.33 -18.59 4.98
CA ASP A 106 -8.01 -18.92 6.24
C ASP A 106 -7.58 -18.04 7.42
N MET A 107 -6.63 -17.12 7.21
CA MET A 107 -6.06 -16.35 8.32
C MET A 107 -6.92 -15.17 8.72
N PRO A 108 -7.02 -14.88 10.04
CA PRO A 108 -7.80 -13.76 10.51
C PRO A 108 -7.23 -12.44 9.99
N CYS A 109 -8.13 -11.60 9.53
CA CYS A 109 -7.81 -10.28 8.99
C CYS A 109 -7.26 -9.35 10.07
N VAL A 110 -6.23 -8.57 9.72
CA VAL A 110 -5.52 -7.64 10.63
C VAL A 110 -6.33 -6.34 10.78
N GLN A 111 -6.83 -6.05 11.99
CA GLN A 111 -7.72 -4.92 12.29
C GLN A 111 -6.98 -3.67 12.81
N LEU A 112 -5.67 -3.75 12.98
CA LEU A 112 -4.79 -2.77 13.64
C LEU A 112 -5.03 -1.33 13.18
N PHE A 113 -5.27 -1.13 11.88
CA PHE A 113 -5.46 0.18 11.27
C PHE A 113 -6.90 0.47 10.83
N ALA A 114 -7.86 -0.41 11.15
CA ALA A 114 -9.27 -0.23 10.80
C ALA A 114 -9.86 1.06 11.42
N ASN A 115 -9.35 1.46 12.60
CA ASN A 115 -9.78 2.64 13.34
C ASN A 115 -8.81 3.84 13.22
N ALA A 116 -8.28 4.08 12.02
CA ALA A 116 -7.42 5.22 11.71
C ALA A 116 -8.19 6.26 10.82
N PRO A 117 -9.06 7.10 11.39
CA PRO A 117 -10.01 7.93 10.62
C PRO A 117 -9.38 9.01 9.73
N CYS A 118 -8.11 9.34 9.99
CA CYS A 118 -7.35 10.32 9.22
C CYS A 118 -6.46 9.67 8.16
N LEU A 119 -6.48 8.34 8.00
CA LEU A 119 -5.57 7.65 7.10
C LEU A 119 -5.98 7.92 5.64
N ARG A 120 -5.05 8.42 4.83
CA ARG A 120 -5.28 8.85 3.44
C ARG A 120 -4.31 8.24 2.45
N GLU A 121 -3.12 7.86 2.92
CA GLU A 121 -2.06 7.33 2.07
C GLU A 121 -1.63 5.94 2.55
N LEU A 122 -1.60 4.99 1.63
CA LEU A 122 -1.13 3.63 1.87
C LEU A 122 0.01 3.30 0.92
N SER A 123 1.11 2.77 1.45
CA SER A 123 2.20 2.18 0.69
C SER A 123 2.40 0.74 1.13
N LEU A 124 2.31 -0.20 0.20
CA LEU A 124 2.60 -1.61 0.43
C LEU A 124 3.87 -1.99 -0.32
N ILE A 125 4.81 -2.63 0.37
CA ILE A 125 6.15 -2.95 -0.12
C ILE A 125 6.38 -4.46 0.04
N GLY A 126 6.77 -5.13 -1.05
CA GLY A 126 6.92 -6.58 -1.09
C GLY A 126 5.60 -7.32 -1.04
N ASN A 127 5.70 -8.65 -0.85
CA ASN A 127 4.59 -9.61 -0.88
C ASN A 127 3.67 -9.46 0.34
N THR A 128 2.90 -8.38 0.35
CA THR A 128 1.91 -8.14 1.40
C THR A 128 0.75 -9.13 1.25
N PRO A 129 0.43 -9.94 2.26
CA PRO A 129 -0.61 -10.95 2.15
C PRO A 129 -2.01 -10.34 1.90
N PRO A 130 -2.89 -11.00 1.14
CA PRO A 130 -4.25 -10.51 0.86
C PRO A 130 -5.06 -10.23 2.13
N VAL A 131 -4.85 -11.00 3.20
CA VAL A 131 -5.52 -10.83 4.50
C VAL A 131 -5.29 -9.47 5.16
N PHE A 132 -4.27 -8.73 4.73
CA PHE A 132 -4.04 -7.37 5.19
C PHE A 132 -5.00 -6.36 4.54
N LEU A 133 -5.38 -6.61 3.28
CA LEU A 133 -6.16 -5.67 2.49
C LEU A 133 -7.62 -5.63 2.97
N GLY A 134 -8.17 -6.76 3.43
CA GLY A 134 -9.60 -6.88 3.76
C GLY A 134 -10.12 -5.96 4.86
N CYS A 135 -9.26 -5.47 5.76
CA CYS A 135 -9.66 -4.69 6.94
C CYS A 135 -9.19 -3.24 6.93
N LEU A 136 -8.47 -2.82 5.89
CA LEU A 136 -8.05 -1.43 5.76
C LEU A 136 -9.23 -0.53 5.40
N PRO A 137 -9.27 0.73 5.87
CA PRO A 137 -10.35 1.66 5.58
C PRO A 137 -10.23 2.25 4.16
N TRP A 138 -10.32 1.40 3.13
CA TRP A 138 -10.05 1.75 1.72
C TRP A 138 -10.80 2.97 1.20
N HIS A 139 -12.03 3.16 1.65
CA HIS A 139 -12.85 4.32 1.31
C HIS A 139 -12.21 5.66 1.75
N GLN A 140 -11.20 5.67 2.61
CA GLN A 140 -10.52 6.88 3.06
C GLN A 140 -9.27 7.19 2.22
N PHE A 141 -8.73 6.21 1.50
CA PHE A 141 -7.48 6.42 0.78
C PHE A 141 -7.67 7.30 -0.45
N THR A 142 -6.81 8.29 -0.55
CA THR A 142 -6.66 9.14 -1.73
C THR A 142 -5.38 8.82 -2.50
N LYS A 143 -4.43 8.12 -1.85
CA LYS A 143 -3.17 7.72 -2.46
C LYS A 143 -2.83 6.28 -2.11
N TYR A 144 -2.46 5.50 -3.12
CA TYR A 144 -1.98 4.13 -2.97
C TYR A 144 -0.69 3.91 -3.76
N THR A 145 0.26 3.23 -3.15
CA THR A 145 1.47 2.73 -3.79
C THR A 145 1.63 1.25 -3.46
N GLY A 146 1.66 0.39 -4.47
CA GLY A 146 1.99 -1.02 -4.33
C GLY A 146 3.29 -1.32 -5.07
N THR A 147 4.36 -1.61 -4.34
CA THR A 147 5.66 -2.02 -4.89
C THR A 147 5.93 -3.47 -4.53
N GLY A 148 6.08 -4.36 -5.52
CA GLY A 148 6.32 -5.79 -5.25
C GLY A 148 5.12 -6.51 -4.61
N VAL A 149 3.92 -6.00 -4.85
CA VAL A 149 2.66 -6.65 -4.48
C VAL A 149 2.20 -7.54 -5.63
N TYR A 150 1.38 -8.55 -5.33
CA TYR A 150 0.82 -9.38 -6.38
C TYR A 150 -0.20 -8.64 -7.24
N HIS A 151 -0.48 -9.17 -8.42
CA HIS A 151 -1.36 -8.52 -9.37
C HIS A 151 -2.82 -8.53 -8.88
N GLU A 152 -3.27 -9.61 -8.23
CA GLU A 152 -4.61 -9.73 -7.66
C GLU A 152 -4.82 -8.64 -6.59
N ASP A 153 -3.80 -8.42 -5.76
CA ASP A 153 -3.79 -7.39 -4.72
C ASP A 153 -3.87 -5.98 -5.32
N CYS A 154 -3.23 -5.74 -6.47
CA CYS A 154 -3.34 -4.46 -7.18
C CYS A 154 -4.78 -4.21 -7.66
N ILE A 155 -5.43 -5.24 -8.22
CA ILE A 155 -6.81 -5.15 -8.70
C ILE A 155 -7.78 -4.96 -7.53
N ASP A 156 -7.59 -5.69 -6.43
CA ASP A 156 -8.40 -5.52 -5.22
C ASP A 156 -8.19 -4.15 -4.60
N ALA A 157 -6.97 -3.62 -4.58
CA ALA A 157 -6.71 -2.25 -4.14
C ALA A 157 -7.48 -1.21 -4.97
N LEU A 158 -7.50 -1.37 -6.30
CA LEU A 158 -8.27 -0.51 -7.19
C LEU A 158 -9.79 -0.68 -7.03
N ARG A 159 -10.26 -1.90 -6.77
CA ARG A 159 -11.68 -2.19 -6.52
C ARG A 159 -12.17 -1.59 -5.21
N LEU A 160 -11.39 -1.76 -4.14
CA LEU A 160 -11.73 -1.30 -2.79
C LEU A 160 -11.54 0.22 -2.64
N GLY A 161 -10.51 0.77 -3.28
CA GLY A 161 -10.07 2.16 -3.16
C GLY A 161 -10.87 3.19 -3.97
N SER A 162 -12.21 3.16 -3.94
CA SER A 162 -13.06 4.02 -4.80
C SER A 162 -12.81 5.54 -4.74
N ASN A 163 -12.10 6.06 -3.72
CA ASN A 163 -11.74 7.47 -3.56
C ASN A 163 -10.27 7.79 -3.91
N LEU A 164 -9.51 6.82 -4.44
CA LEU A 164 -8.14 7.04 -4.88
C LEU A 164 -8.07 8.15 -5.94
N VAL A 165 -7.07 9.01 -5.78
CA VAL A 165 -6.73 10.12 -6.66
C VAL A 165 -5.37 9.88 -7.31
N GLU A 166 -4.44 9.32 -6.56
CA GLU A 166 -3.11 8.90 -7.01
C GLU A 166 -2.92 7.40 -6.76
N CYS A 167 -2.47 6.67 -7.79
CA CYS A 167 -2.18 5.24 -7.69
C CYS A 167 -0.86 4.94 -8.39
N ALA A 168 0.02 4.20 -7.72
CA ALA A 168 1.27 3.70 -8.27
C ALA A 168 1.36 2.19 -8.06
N LEU A 169 1.50 1.42 -9.14
CA LEU A 169 1.46 -0.05 -9.11
C LEU A 169 2.67 -0.65 -9.82
N ALA A 170 3.34 -1.57 -9.14
CA ALA A 170 4.14 -2.61 -9.77
C ALA A 170 3.24 -3.80 -10.07
N ALA A 171 2.52 -3.77 -11.19
CA ALA A 171 1.67 -4.90 -11.57
C ALA A 171 2.54 -6.05 -12.12
N GLY A 172 2.34 -7.28 -11.62
CA GLY A 172 2.76 -8.49 -12.32
C GLY A 172 1.83 -8.82 -13.48
N GLY A 173 2.03 -9.98 -14.13
CA GLY A 173 1.07 -10.49 -15.11
C GLY A 173 -0.29 -10.70 -14.47
N ILE A 174 -1.37 -10.23 -15.09
CA ILE A 174 -2.73 -10.43 -14.58
C ILE A 174 -3.25 -11.76 -15.10
N ASP A 175 -3.78 -12.61 -14.22
CA ASP A 175 -4.51 -13.78 -14.67
C ASP A 175 -5.78 -13.33 -15.41
N THR A 176 -5.94 -13.81 -16.64
CA THR A 176 -6.91 -13.31 -17.63
C THR A 176 -8.38 -13.57 -17.28
N ASP A 177 -8.64 -14.26 -16.16
CA ASP A 177 -9.98 -14.62 -15.68
C ASP A 177 -10.72 -13.45 -15.01
N PHE A 178 -10.11 -12.27 -14.91
CA PHE A 178 -10.83 -11.08 -14.48
C PHE A 178 -11.79 -10.58 -15.57
N VAL A 179 -13.08 -10.42 -15.26
CA VAL A 179 -14.11 -10.05 -16.26
C VAL A 179 -14.72 -8.66 -16.00
N GLU A 180 -14.45 -8.06 -14.85
CA GLU A 180 -15.12 -6.83 -14.43
C GLU A 180 -14.39 -5.57 -14.94
N ILE A 181 -15.15 -4.58 -15.43
CA ILE A 181 -14.59 -3.26 -15.76
C ILE A 181 -14.69 -2.38 -14.51
N LEU A 182 -13.54 -1.98 -13.97
CA LEU A 182 -13.40 -1.04 -12.88
C LEU A 182 -13.43 0.40 -13.40
N ILE A 183 -14.41 1.18 -12.94
CA ILE A 183 -14.56 2.60 -13.28
C ILE A 183 -14.11 3.44 -12.09
N HIS A 184 -13.04 4.23 -12.27
CA HIS A 184 -12.49 5.08 -11.21
C HIS A 184 -12.71 6.57 -11.51
N SER A 185 -13.77 7.14 -10.92
CA SER A 185 -14.20 8.51 -11.25
C SER A 185 -13.33 9.61 -10.64
N SER A 186 -12.52 9.28 -9.63
CA SER A 186 -11.65 10.23 -8.93
C SER A 186 -10.15 10.11 -9.27
N LEU A 187 -9.74 9.04 -9.96
CA LEU A 187 -8.32 8.74 -10.15
C LEU A 187 -7.74 9.67 -11.22
N LYS A 188 -6.82 10.54 -10.80
CA LYS A 188 -6.18 11.56 -11.64
C LYS A 188 -4.78 11.17 -12.09
N SER A 189 -4.06 10.44 -11.26
CA SER A 189 -2.69 10.03 -11.54
C SER A 189 -2.55 8.52 -11.40
N LEU A 190 -2.16 7.87 -12.49
CA LEU A 190 -1.79 6.46 -12.51
C LEU A 190 -0.32 6.33 -12.92
N THR A 191 0.46 5.63 -12.10
CA THR A 191 1.84 5.26 -12.40
C THR A 191 1.95 3.74 -12.43
N LEU A 192 2.42 3.19 -13.54
CA LEU A 192 2.75 1.78 -13.70
C LEU A 192 4.26 1.66 -13.83
N PHE A 193 4.88 0.72 -13.12
CA PHE A 193 6.33 0.50 -13.19
C PHE A 193 6.67 -0.98 -13.13
N GLU A 194 7.71 -1.41 -13.84
CA GLU A 194 8.19 -2.80 -13.83
C GLU A 194 8.99 -3.06 -12.55
N ASN A 195 8.74 -4.19 -11.87
CA ASN A 195 9.47 -4.59 -10.66
C ASN A 195 10.04 -6.02 -10.77
N GLY A 196 10.68 -6.33 -11.90
CA GLY A 196 11.27 -7.65 -12.16
C GLY A 196 10.27 -8.74 -12.57
N TRP A 197 8.98 -8.50 -12.40
CA TRP A 197 7.91 -9.29 -13.00
C TRP A 197 7.40 -8.59 -14.25
N HIS A 198 7.14 -9.35 -15.31
CA HIS A 198 6.59 -8.79 -16.54
C HIS A 198 5.23 -8.15 -16.24
N LEU A 199 5.18 -6.82 -16.34
CA LEU A 199 3.95 -6.05 -16.19
C LEU A 199 3.01 -6.45 -17.33
N SER A 200 1.91 -7.15 -17.02
CA SER A 200 0.87 -7.34 -18.04
C SER A 200 0.02 -6.09 -18.12
N ALA A 201 -0.11 -5.59 -19.34
CA ALA A 201 -0.96 -4.46 -19.63
C ALA A 201 -2.45 -4.84 -19.77
N ASP A 202 -2.82 -6.09 -19.46
CA ASP A 202 -4.21 -6.51 -19.31
C ASP A 202 -4.99 -5.60 -18.33
N ILE A 203 -4.29 -4.92 -17.42
CA ILE A 203 -4.89 -3.92 -16.52
C ILE A 203 -5.68 -2.85 -17.28
N PHE A 204 -5.24 -2.49 -18.49
CA PHE A 204 -5.92 -1.53 -19.34
C PHE A 204 -7.25 -2.06 -19.89
N GLN A 205 -7.42 -3.37 -20.02
CA GLN A 205 -8.69 -3.98 -20.43
C GLN A 205 -9.77 -3.80 -19.36
N PHE A 206 -9.36 -3.74 -18.08
CA PHE A 206 -10.28 -3.69 -16.95
C PHE A 206 -10.49 -2.28 -16.40
N LEU A 207 -9.70 -1.28 -16.79
CA LEU A 207 -9.82 0.06 -16.23
C LEU A 207 -10.54 1.05 -17.16
N THR A 208 -11.34 1.91 -16.54
CA THR A 208 -11.91 3.13 -17.13
C THR A 208 -11.72 4.29 -16.17
N LEU A 209 -10.93 5.28 -16.58
CA LEU A 209 -10.44 6.35 -15.71
C LEU A 209 -10.83 7.74 -16.27
N PRO A 210 -12.12 8.14 -16.17
CA PRO A 210 -12.64 9.35 -16.82
C PRO A 210 -12.02 10.67 -16.30
N ALA A 211 -11.40 10.64 -15.12
CA ALA A 211 -10.74 11.79 -14.50
C ALA A 211 -9.21 11.76 -14.64
N LEU A 212 -8.65 10.85 -15.45
CA LEU A 212 -7.21 10.68 -15.58
C LEU A 212 -6.55 11.92 -16.21
N GLU A 213 -5.62 12.53 -15.49
CA GLU A 213 -4.85 13.70 -15.90
C GLU A 213 -3.40 13.32 -16.21
N THR A 214 -2.86 12.34 -15.49
CA THR A 214 -1.47 11.90 -15.60
C THR A 214 -1.41 10.38 -15.68
N LEU A 215 -0.82 9.88 -16.76
CA LEU A 215 -0.42 8.48 -16.90
C LEU A 215 1.09 8.40 -17.03
N ARG A 216 1.72 7.62 -16.16
CA ARG A 216 3.16 7.35 -16.19
C ARG A 216 3.37 5.85 -16.34
N ILE A 217 4.20 5.48 -17.30
CA ILE A 217 4.59 4.10 -17.56
C ILE A 217 6.12 4.11 -17.50
N LEU A 218 6.68 3.52 -16.44
CA LEU A 218 8.10 3.60 -16.11
C LEU A 218 8.78 2.24 -16.30
N ASP A 219 10.03 2.27 -16.75
CA ASP A 219 10.88 1.09 -17.01
C ASP A 219 10.39 0.14 -18.11
N SER A 220 9.75 0.73 -19.12
CA SER A 220 9.54 0.36 -20.53
C SER A 220 10.20 -0.82 -21.27
N LYS A 221 10.76 -1.87 -20.67
CA LYS A 221 11.75 -2.71 -21.39
C LYS A 221 11.20 -3.60 -22.51
N TYR A 222 9.89 -3.84 -22.58
CA TYR A 222 9.28 -4.74 -23.57
C TYR A 222 7.99 -4.15 -24.20
N GLU A 223 7.51 -4.74 -25.30
CA GLU A 223 6.19 -4.45 -25.87
C GLU A 223 5.10 -5.00 -24.92
N TRP A 224 4.65 -4.16 -23.99
CA TRP A 224 3.85 -4.57 -22.83
C TRP A 224 2.35 -4.76 -23.09
N PHE A 225 1.82 -4.11 -24.12
CA PHE A 225 0.41 -4.18 -24.53
C PHE A 225 0.34 -4.24 -26.04
N SER A 226 -0.77 -4.79 -26.53
CA SER A 226 -1.17 -4.45 -27.89
C SER A 226 -1.55 -2.96 -27.96
N ASP A 227 -1.17 -2.28 -29.03
CA ASP A 227 -1.61 -0.91 -29.30
C ASP A 227 -3.15 -0.78 -29.20
N LEU A 228 -3.87 -1.87 -29.53
CA LEU A 228 -5.32 -1.91 -29.50
C LEU A 228 -5.88 -1.78 -28.07
N GLU A 229 -5.35 -2.52 -27.10
CA GLU A 229 -5.83 -2.47 -25.70
C GLU A 229 -5.60 -1.10 -25.10
N PHE A 230 -4.43 -0.52 -25.35
CA PHE A 230 -4.10 0.81 -24.87
C PHE A 230 -4.98 1.89 -25.50
N VAL A 231 -5.21 1.82 -26.81
CA VAL A 231 -6.12 2.73 -27.51
C VAL A 231 -7.55 2.60 -26.97
N GLU A 232 -8.03 1.38 -26.71
CA GLU A 232 -9.36 1.17 -26.13
C GLU A 232 -9.48 1.70 -24.70
N PHE A 233 -8.44 1.54 -23.88
CA PHE A 233 -8.35 2.16 -22.56
C PHE A 233 -8.43 3.69 -22.64
N LEU A 234 -7.64 4.31 -23.53
CA LEU A 234 -7.67 5.75 -23.74
C LEU A 234 -9.05 6.21 -24.22
N ARG A 235 -9.68 5.47 -25.13
CA ARG A 235 -11.01 5.77 -25.66
C ARG A 235 -12.07 5.75 -24.56
N ARG A 236 -12.05 4.73 -23.67
CA ARG A 236 -12.99 4.62 -22.54
C ARG A 236 -12.74 5.67 -21.45
N SER A 237 -11.48 6.05 -21.25
CA SER A 237 -11.07 7.01 -20.20
C SER A 237 -11.12 8.46 -20.66
N SER A 238 -11.30 8.72 -21.96
CA SER A 238 -11.43 10.08 -22.49
C SER A 238 -12.84 10.62 -22.25
N PRO A 239 -12.99 11.90 -21.83
CA PRO A 239 -14.30 12.53 -21.79
C PRO A 239 -14.90 12.59 -23.21
N PRO A 240 -16.24 12.55 -23.34
CA PRO A 240 -16.88 12.75 -24.64
C PRO A 240 -16.40 14.08 -25.21
N SER A 241 -15.79 14.03 -26.40
CA SER A 241 -15.26 15.23 -27.04
C SER A 241 -16.39 16.26 -27.15
N ALA A 242 -16.24 17.42 -26.52
CA ALA A 242 -17.26 18.47 -26.42
C ALA A 242 -17.64 19.13 -27.78
N ASN A 243 -17.27 18.53 -28.91
CA ASN A 243 -17.44 19.06 -30.26
C ASN A 243 -18.68 18.50 -31.00
N SER A 244 -19.68 17.95 -30.31
CA SER A 244 -20.91 17.45 -30.95
C SER A 244 -22.16 18.32 -30.74
N LEU A 245 -22.02 19.57 -30.29
CA LEU A 245 -23.13 20.53 -30.14
C LEU A 245 -22.76 21.87 -30.77
N SER A 246 -22.64 21.88 -32.10
CA SER A 246 -22.63 23.09 -32.91
C SER A 246 -23.25 22.79 -34.27
N ASP A 247 -24.52 22.39 -34.29
CA ASP A 247 -25.39 22.42 -35.48
C ASP A 247 -26.76 22.99 -35.09
#